data_AF-A0A9Q3K3A7-F1
#
_entry.id   AF-A0A9Q3K3A7-F1
#
_cell.length_a   1.000
_cell.length_b   1.000
_cell.length_c   1.000
_cell.angle_alpha   90.00
_cell.angle_beta   90.00
_cell.angle_gamma   90.00
#
_symmetry.space_group_name_H-M   'P 1'
#
loop_
_entity.id
_entity.type
_entity.pdbx_description
1 polymer ?
#
loop_
_entity_poly.entity_id
_entity_poly.type
_entity_poly.pdbx_seq_one_letter_code
_entity_poly.pdbx_strand_id
1 'polypeptide(L)'
;MSSKVVPRHQVLWEEFFSELHFSITYHPGRLATLPDALSRRDDVYPERGVDLISKNSQNFHQVLKKNEIKGSRFFSNKVEGLSDLAYQIQKAVWQEKDHKEILKQLARD
;
A
#
# COMPACT_ATOMS: atom_id res chain seq x y z
N MET A 1 -35.00 20.39 23.23
CA MET A 1 -33.91 20.14 22.28
C MET A 1 -33.98 18.66 21.88
N SER A 2 -34.46 18.36 20.67
CA SER A 2 -34.47 16.97 20.17
C SER A 2 -33.05 16.60 19.76
N SER A 3 -32.46 15.59 20.41
CA SER A 3 -31.15 15.08 20.02
C SER A 3 -31.30 14.28 18.73
N LYS A 4 -30.75 14.82 17.63
CA LYS A 4 -30.64 14.06 16.39
C LYS A 4 -29.61 12.95 16.62
N VAL A 5 -29.99 11.70 16.41
CA VAL A 5 -29.04 10.58 16.45
C VAL A 5 -28.24 10.60 15.16
N VAL A 6 -26.93 10.80 15.28
CA VAL A 6 -26.00 10.96 14.15
C VAL A 6 -25.24 9.64 13.92
N PRO A 7 -24.97 9.21 12.68
CA PRO A 7 -24.18 8.01 12.43
C PRO A 7 -22.75 8.16 12.98
N ARG A 8 -22.14 7.05 13.43
CA ARG A 8 -20.77 7.04 13.98
C ARG A 8 -19.75 7.73 13.08
N HIS A 9 -19.85 7.52 11.76
CA HIS A 9 -18.95 8.16 10.80
C HIS A 9 -19.02 9.69 10.86
N GLN A 10 -20.23 10.24 10.99
CA GLN A 10 -20.40 11.69 11.09
C GLN A 10 -19.86 12.24 12.41
N VAL A 11 -20.01 11.52 13.52
CA VAL A 11 -19.42 11.92 14.82
C VAL A 11 -17.90 12.02 14.75
N LEU A 12 -17.24 11.05 14.12
CA LEU A 12 -15.78 11.07 13.95
C LEU A 12 -15.32 12.28 13.13
N TRP A 13 -16.05 12.61 12.07
CA TRP A 13 -15.76 13.81 11.28
C TRP A 13 -16.08 15.10 12.04
N GLU A 14 -17.19 15.16 12.79
CA GLU A 14 -17.54 16.32 13.61
C GLU A 14 -16.46 16.63 14.66
N GLU A 15 -15.89 15.61 15.29
CA GLU A 15 -14.77 15.76 16.22
C GLU A 15 -13.54 16.35 15.52
N PHE A 16 -13.13 15.77 14.38
CA PHE A 16 -12.01 16.27 13.58
C PHE A 16 -12.21 17.71 13.10
N PHE A 17 -13.44 18.05 12.73
CA PHE A 17 -13.78 19.36 12.22
C PHE A 17 -14.03 20.40 13.32
N SER A 18 -14.18 20.00 14.57
CA SER A 18 -14.52 20.90 15.69
C SER A 18 -13.49 22.01 15.93
N GLU A 19 -12.23 21.76 15.57
CA GLU A 19 -11.12 22.71 15.66
C GLU A 19 -11.10 23.74 14.52
N LEU A 20 -11.85 23.48 13.46
CA LEU A 20 -11.87 24.31 12.25
C LEU A 20 -13.04 25.28 12.28
N HIS A 21 -12.77 26.55 11.99
CA HIS A 21 -13.83 27.55 11.80
C HIS A 21 -14.31 27.54 10.34
N PHE A 22 -15.32 26.71 10.03
CA PHE A 22 -15.87 26.59 8.68
C PHE A 22 -17.40 26.54 8.69
N SER A 23 -17.99 26.69 7.50
CA SER A 23 -19.42 26.50 7.27
C SER A 23 -19.63 25.55 6.09
N ILE A 24 -20.52 24.56 6.26
CA ILE A 24 -20.84 23.61 5.20
C ILE A 24 -21.97 24.21 4.36
N THR A 25 -21.70 24.44 3.08
CA THR A 25 -22.68 24.96 2.11
C THR A 25 -22.82 24.00 0.95
N TYR A 26 -24.08 23.70 0.59
CA TYR A 26 -24.36 22.84 -0.56
C TYR A 26 -24.05 23.59 -1.86
N HIS A 27 -23.24 22.98 -2.71
CA HIS A 27 -22.93 23.50 -4.04
C HIS A 27 -23.53 22.56 -5.10
N PRO A 28 -24.46 23.05 -5.95
CA PRO A 28 -24.98 22.26 -7.06
C PRO A 28 -23.85 21.94 -8.06
N GLY A 29 -23.94 20.79 -8.75
CA GLY A 29 -22.82 20.23 -9.52
C GLY A 29 -22.11 21.18 -10.50
N ARG A 30 -22.83 22.11 -11.12
CA ARG A 30 -22.24 23.13 -12.02
C ARG A 30 -21.26 24.08 -11.32
N LEU A 31 -21.41 24.29 -10.00
CA LEU A 31 -20.52 25.10 -9.17
C LEU A 31 -19.42 24.26 -8.49
N ALA A 32 -19.54 22.94 -8.52
CA ALA A 32 -18.57 21.99 -7.98
C ALA A 32 -17.63 21.44 -9.06
N THR A 33 -17.44 22.16 -10.17
CA THR A 33 -16.67 21.68 -11.33
C THR A 33 -15.21 21.42 -11.02
N LEU A 34 -14.58 22.27 -10.21
CA LEU A 34 -13.18 22.11 -9.82
C LEU A 34 -12.98 20.84 -8.95
N PRO A 35 -13.68 20.66 -7.81
CA PRO A 35 -13.53 19.44 -7.04
C PRO A 35 -13.98 18.19 -7.80
N ASP A 36 -15.00 18.27 -8.67
CA ASP A 36 -15.42 17.15 -9.54
C ASP A 36 -14.35 16.81 -10.60
N ALA A 37 -13.69 17.81 -11.19
CA ALA A 37 -12.59 17.57 -12.11
C ALA A 37 -11.38 16.94 -11.40
N LEU A 38 -11.07 17.39 -10.19
CA LEU A 38 -9.97 16.83 -9.38
C LEU A 38 -10.27 15.40 -8.90
N SER A 39 -11.51 15.06 -8.57
CA SER A 39 -11.88 13.71 -8.14
C SER A 39 -11.86 12.69 -9.29
N ARG A 40 -12.05 13.15 -10.53
CA ARG A 40 -12.01 12.34 -11.76
C ARG A 40 -10.64 12.28 -12.42
N ARG A 41 -9.59 12.76 -11.75
CA ARG A 41 -8.24 12.75 -12.30
C ARG A 41 -7.70 11.32 -12.39
N ASP A 42 -7.59 10.85 -13.63
CA ASP A 42 -7.03 9.53 -13.95
C ASP A 42 -5.59 9.37 -13.49
N ASP A 43 -4.83 10.44 -13.32
CA ASP A 43 -3.44 10.41 -12.87
C ASP A 43 -3.26 10.24 -11.35
N VAL A 44 -4.32 10.49 -10.57
CA VAL A 44 -4.26 10.43 -9.09
C VAL A 44 -4.77 9.09 -8.58
N TYR A 45 -5.85 8.58 -9.17
CA TYR A 45 -6.51 7.37 -8.72
C TYR A 45 -6.18 6.19 -9.64
N PRO A 46 -5.80 5.03 -9.09
CA PRO A 46 -5.53 3.86 -9.90
C PRO A 46 -6.82 3.28 -10.46
N GLU A 47 -6.69 2.64 -11.61
CA GLU A 47 -7.73 1.78 -12.15
C GLU A 47 -7.91 0.54 -11.27
N ARG A 48 -9.05 -0.13 -11.43
CA ARG A 48 -9.39 -1.31 -10.64
C ARG A 48 -8.32 -2.39 -10.82
N GLY A 49 -7.67 -2.79 -9.72
CA GLY A 49 -6.62 -3.81 -9.73
C GLY A 49 -5.20 -3.27 -9.92
N VAL A 50 -5.03 -1.94 -9.98
CA VAL A 50 -3.73 -1.26 -10.02
C VAL A 50 -3.43 -0.64 -8.66
N ASP A 51 -2.18 -0.70 -8.21
CA ASP A 51 -1.77 -0.14 -6.92
C ASP A 51 -1.78 1.40 -6.95
N LEU A 52 -2.32 2.03 -5.90
CA LEU A 52 -2.34 3.49 -5.69
C LEU A 52 -0.96 4.15 -5.86
N ILE A 53 0.09 3.46 -5.41
CA ILE A 53 1.48 3.94 -5.43
C ILE A 53 2.04 3.95 -6.85
N SER A 54 1.63 2.98 -7.67
CA SER A 54 2.10 2.86 -9.06
C SER A 54 1.62 4.01 -9.93
N LYS A 55 0.44 4.57 -9.61
CA LYS A 55 -0.18 5.66 -10.37
C LYS A 55 0.33 7.03 -9.93
N ASN A 56 0.46 7.25 -8.62
CA ASN A 56 1.06 8.45 -8.07
C ASN A 56 1.96 8.09 -6.87
N SER A 57 3.27 8.27 -7.03
CA SER A 57 4.25 7.99 -5.99
C SER A 57 4.07 8.86 -4.73
N GLN A 58 3.40 10.01 -4.86
CA GLN A 58 3.08 10.89 -3.74
C GLN A 58 1.96 10.33 -2.85
N ASN A 59 1.16 9.38 -3.32
CA ASN A 59 0.16 8.70 -2.50
C ASN A 59 0.81 7.85 -1.39
N PHE A 60 2.11 7.56 -1.49
CA PHE A 60 2.86 6.91 -0.42
C PHE A 60 3.23 7.93 0.65
N HIS A 61 2.47 7.94 1.75
CA HIS A 61 2.82 8.65 2.96
C HIS A 61 3.27 7.66 4.03
N GLN A 62 4.57 7.63 4.28
CA GLN A 62 5.13 6.85 5.37
C GLN A 62 4.76 7.52 6.71
N VAL A 63 3.69 7.03 7.36
CA VAL A 63 3.19 7.57 8.63
C VAL A 63 4.19 7.36 9.77
N LEU A 64 4.93 6.25 9.74
CA LEU A 64 5.91 5.89 10.76
C LEU A 64 7.32 6.30 10.33
N LYS A 65 8.04 7.03 11.17
CA LYS A 65 9.44 7.37 10.87
C LYS A 65 10.28 6.09 10.84
N LYS A 66 11.32 6.05 9.98
CA LYS A 66 12.23 4.89 9.86
C LYS A 66 12.78 4.38 11.20
N ASN A 67 12.93 5.29 12.16
CA ASN A 67 13.46 4.99 13.49
C ASN A 67 12.40 4.36 14.44
N GLU A 68 11.11 4.49 14.13
CA GLU A 68 9.97 3.95 14.90
C GLU A 68 9.53 2.57 14.40
N ILE A 69 9.87 2.21 13.16
CA ILE A 69 9.54 0.92 12.55
C ILE A 69 10.24 -0.25 13.24
N LYS A 70 11.39 -0.03 13.88
CA LYS A 70 12.11 -1.07 14.64
C LYS A 70 11.30 -1.64 15.82
N GLY A 71 10.25 -0.95 16.28
CA GLY A 71 9.39 -1.39 17.38
C GLY A 71 7.97 -1.80 16.97
N SER A 72 7.56 -1.58 15.72
CA SER A 72 6.20 -1.88 15.26
C SER A 72 6.03 -3.35 14.91
N ARG A 73 5.48 -4.12 15.84
CA ARG A 73 5.10 -5.54 15.66
C ARG A 73 3.95 -5.75 14.67
N PHE A 74 3.32 -4.69 14.14
CA PHE A 74 2.07 -4.78 13.39
C PHE A 74 2.21 -4.68 11.86
N PHE A 75 3.36 -4.25 11.32
CA PHE A 75 3.56 -4.18 9.86
C PHE A 75 4.91 -4.70 9.35
N SER A 76 5.76 -5.24 10.24
CA SER A 76 6.94 -5.99 9.80
C SER A 76 6.53 -7.45 9.60
N ASN A 77 5.98 -7.77 8.43
CA ASN A 77 6.14 -9.13 7.95
C ASN A 77 7.66 -9.33 7.85
N LYS A 78 8.16 -10.25 8.68
CA LYS A 78 9.58 -10.55 8.86
C LYS A 78 10.12 -11.11 7.53
N VAL A 79 10.45 -10.24 6.58
CA VAL A 79 11.15 -10.60 5.33
C VAL A 79 12.64 -10.73 5.61
N GLU A 80 12.99 -11.53 6.63
CA GLU A 80 14.38 -11.94 6.88
C GLU A 80 14.57 -13.41 6.48
N GLY A 81 13.48 -14.19 6.36
CA GLY A 81 13.55 -15.62 6.00
C GLY A 81 13.44 -15.94 4.50
N LEU A 82 12.94 -15.03 3.67
CA LEU A 82 12.73 -15.29 2.24
C LEU A 82 14.03 -15.18 1.43
N SER A 83 14.97 -14.31 1.82
CA SER A 83 16.28 -14.19 1.17
C SER A 83 17.14 -15.42 1.42
N ASP A 84 17.15 -15.93 2.65
CA ASP A 84 17.90 -17.12 3.02
C ASP A 84 17.32 -18.37 2.34
N LEU A 85 15.99 -18.54 2.34
CA LEU A 85 15.34 -19.63 1.62
C LEU A 85 15.64 -19.54 0.11
N ALA A 86 15.53 -18.36 -0.49
CA ALA A 86 15.81 -18.16 -1.92
C ALA A 86 17.28 -18.47 -2.26
N TYR A 87 18.22 -18.08 -1.39
CA TYR A 87 19.63 -18.40 -1.54
C TYR A 87 19.90 -19.91 -1.46
N GLN A 88 19.25 -20.61 -0.50
CA GLN A 88 19.40 -22.06 -0.39
C GLN A 88 18.78 -22.81 -1.58
N ILE A 89 17.62 -22.37 -2.07
CA ILE A 89 16.99 -22.93 -3.27
C ILE A 89 17.91 -22.75 -4.48
N GLN A 90 18.46 -21.55 -4.67
CA GLN A 90 19.38 -21.28 -5.77
C GLN A 90 20.62 -22.17 -5.69
N LYS A 91 21.24 -22.28 -4.52
CA LYS A 91 22.40 -23.15 -4.29
C LYS A 91 22.10 -24.62 -4.62
N ALA A 92 20.94 -25.13 -4.19
CA ALA A 92 20.53 -26.50 -4.48
C ALA A 92 20.35 -26.77 -5.99
N VAL A 93 19.78 -25.81 -6.73
CA VAL A 93 19.61 -25.90 -8.19
C VAL A 93 20.97 -25.93 -8.91
N TRP A 94 21.96 -25.17 -8.44
CA TRP A 94 23.31 -25.21 -9.00
C TRP A 94 23.98 -26.58 -8.77
N GLN A 95 23.90 -27.12 -7.55
CA GLN A 95 24.48 -28.44 -7.25
C GLN A 95 23.83 -29.57 -8.07
N GLU A 96 22.53 -29.50 -8.33
CA GLU A 96 21.85 -30.48 -9.16
C GLU A 96 22.33 -30.43 -10.62
N LYS A 97 22.60 -29.24 -11.17
CA LYS A 97 23.17 -29.08 -12.52
C LYS A 97 24.57 -29.65 -12.61
N ASP A 98 25.42 -29.35 -11.62
CA ASP A 98 26.80 -29.84 -11.57
C ASP A 98 26.82 -31.37 -11.48
N HIS A 99 25.98 -31.95 -10.62
CA HIS A 99 25.86 -33.40 -10.49
C HIS A 99 25.39 -34.08 -11.79
N LYS A 100 24.42 -33.48 -12.50
CA LYS A 100 23.97 -33.98 -13.81
C LYS A 100 25.06 -33.91 -14.87
N GLU A 101 25.90 -32.88 -14.84
CA GLU A 101 27.00 -32.74 -15.81
C GLU A 101 28.12 -33.77 -15.55
N ILE A 102 28.44 -34.03 -14.28
CA ILE A 102 29.37 -35.11 -13.89
C ILE A 102 28.85 -36.47 -14.36
N LEU A 103 27.56 -36.76 -14.15
CA LEU A 103 26.96 -38.02 -14.62
C LEU A 103 26.99 -38.16 -16.15
N LYS A 104 26.83 -37.06 -16.89
CA LYS A 104 26.97 -37.06 -18.36
C LYS A 104 28.41 -37.24 -18.84
N GLN A 105 29.39 -36.88 -18.03
CA GLN A 105 30.81 -37.10 -18.33
C GLN A 105 31.18 -38.56 -18.07
N LEU A 106 30.75 -39.11 -16.93
CA LEU A 106 30.94 -40.53 -16.60
C LEU A 106 30.23 -41.50 -17.55
N ALA A 107 29.11 -41.08 -18.16
CA ALA A 107 28.41 -41.87 -19.18
C ALA A 107 29.00 -41.74 -20.60
N ARG A 108 30.04 -40.91 -20.79
CA ARG A 108 30.73 -40.71 -22.08
C ARG A 108 32.07 -41.44 -22.18
N ASP A 109 32.58 -41.97 -21.07
CA ASP A 109 33.73 -42.91 -21.00
C ASP A 109 33.24 -44.37 -21.05
#